data_AF-A0A1H2QQS4-F1
#
_entry.id   AF-A0A1H2QQS4-F1
#
_cell.length_a   1.000
_cell.length_b   1.000
_cell.length_c   1.000
_cell.angle_alpha   90.00
_cell.angle_beta   90.00
_cell.angle_gamma   90.00
#
_symmetry.space_group_name_H-M   'P 1'
#
loop_
_entity.id
_entity.type
_entity.pdbx_description
1 polymer ?
#
loop_
_entity_poly.entity_id
_entity_poly.type
_entity_poly.pdbx_seq_one_letter_code
_entity_poly.pdbx_strand_id
1 'polypeptide(L)'
;MMRLIEKGLMYGNLFHVSGQAMADRYNRALKHLTGKETALTDFHVDISGYAPEVGEELGDHLYLNPKGCNRQFILLSTEQKTAPLLEAKFSTSRGILRQFIDANEAQLFALTARDAVAGELVNSVYNVTKPAHLFDIRKIRVEADTTSGVVAEAGKLDGMIAEFRTRDDAWWDDVLIAEMITLAHKTGDVTRVPIKLGHTEYEQGNFWTAHFGGLYAFRDVEKPAVIATSEEDLGKLPVGKGASAIPLSERTKIAKFLDANDLVEPIVKARGVDAVAILRQKMDFIVVDVAATMDADLSSYRRQDLRALARRYAEILPPEFHTLGKLLRWAEGGGAWPRISSNDPAYFYTLRAKPHADRDLVNMLLAELSVLDVRQLFICHKELFYARYKTWPDQKKAFVADFLAREYQVDKAGAREALFGSGDAPMEEPPLREAEPRDVVKMVGPWGAMRRKR
;
A
#
# COMPACT_ATOMS: atom_id res chain seq x y z
N MET A 1 14.19 -6.40 11.74
CA MET A 1 13.52 -5.21 11.18
C MET A 1 14.41 -3.96 11.21
N MET A 2 15.17 -3.71 12.29
CA MET A 2 16.01 -2.52 12.50
C MET A 2 16.73 -1.97 11.26
N ARG A 3 17.42 -2.81 10.48
CA ARG A 3 18.14 -2.41 9.26
C ARG A 3 17.27 -1.68 8.22
N LEU A 4 16.00 -2.04 8.09
CA LEU A 4 15.06 -1.37 7.17
C LEU A 4 14.66 0.00 7.71
N ILE A 5 14.45 0.10 9.02
CA ILE A 5 14.09 1.35 9.71
C ILE A 5 15.25 2.34 9.61
N GLU A 6 16.48 1.90 9.93
CA GLU A 6 17.72 2.68 9.81
C GLU A 6 17.91 3.32 8.44
N LYS A 7 17.44 2.64 7.40
CA LYS A 7 17.60 3.04 6.00
C LYS A 7 16.35 3.71 5.42
N GLY A 8 15.36 4.03 6.25
CA GLY A 8 14.08 4.64 5.81
C GLY A 8 13.27 3.76 4.85
N LEU A 9 13.57 2.45 4.79
CA LEU A 9 12.86 1.45 3.98
C LEU A 9 11.59 0.94 4.65
N MET A 10 11.49 1.12 5.97
CA MET A 10 10.29 0.90 6.76
C MET A 10 10.03 2.16 7.58
N TYR A 11 8.77 2.60 7.69
CA TYR A 11 8.38 3.83 8.38
C TYR A 11 9.01 5.13 7.82
N GLY A 12 9.66 5.05 6.65
CA GLY A 12 10.08 6.23 5.92
C GLY A 12 8.88 7.02 5.40
N ASN A 13 9.00 8.35 5.40
CA ASN A 13 7.97 9.29 4.93
C ASN A 13 6.67 9.33 5.77
N LEU A 14 6.67 8.79 6.98
CA LEU A 14 5.55 9.01 7.90
C LEU A 14 5.47 10.50 8.29
N PHE A 15 4.27 10.97 8.57
CA PHE A 15 4.04 12.34 9.02
C PHE A 15 4.39 12.44 10.50
N HIS A 16 5.33 13.33 10.85
CA HIS A 16 5.77 13.53 12.22
C HIS A 16 4.77 14.39 12.98
N VAL A 17 4.19 13.83 14.03
CA VAL A 17 3.35 14.53 15.00
C VAL A 17 4.25 14.97 16.15
N SER A 18 4.54 16.26 16.23
CA SER A 18 5.44 16.83 17.23
C SER A 18 4.72 17.82 18.15
N GLY A 19 4.87 17.61 19.46
CA GLY A 19 4.44 18.54 20.49
C GLY A 19 2.97 18.35 20.91
N GLN A 20 2.68 18.84 22.13
CA GLN A 20 1.41 18.60 22.81
C GLN A 20 0.19 19.04 21.99
N ALA A 21 0.25 20.20 21.34
CA ALA A 21 -0.90 20.74 20.61
C ALA A 21 -1.37 19.82 19.45
N MET A 22 -0.44 19.19 18.72
CA MET A 22 -0.77 18.26 17.64
C MET A 22 -1.18 16.89 18.19
N ALA A 23 -0.52 16.42 19.25
CA ALA A 23 -0.91 15.21 19.96
C ALA A 23 -2.32 15.32 20.55
N ASP A 24 -2.72 16.48 21.08
CA ASP A 24 -4.06 16.73 21.62
C ASP A 24 -5.13 16.72 20.51
N ARG A 25 -4.83 17.28 19.33
CA ARG A 25 -5.70 17.19 18.14
C ARG A 25 -5.91 15.73 17.74
N TYR A 26 -4.82 14.98 17.68
CA TYR A 26 -4.85 13.56 17.39
C TYR A 26 -5.66 12.79 18.44
N ASN A 27 -5.45 13.04 19.73
CA ASN A 27 -6.17 12.40 20.82
C ASN A 27 -7.67 12.67 20.81
N ARG A 28 -8.10 13.89 20.46
CA ARG A 28 -9.53 14.16 20.27
C ARG A 28 -10.14 13.28 19.18
N ALA A 29 -9.46 13.13 18.05
CA ALA A 29 -9.91 12.27 16.95
C ALA A 29 -9.85 10.78 17.33
N LEU A 30 -8.76 10.36 17.98
CA LEU A 30 -8.57 8.98 18.44
C LEU A 30 -9.67 8.58 19.43
N LYS A 31 -9.98 9.45 20.40
CA LYS A 31 -11.05 9.23 21.38
C LYS A 31 -12.43 9.21 20.73
N HIS A 32 -12.67 10.10 19.79
CA HIS A 32 -13.92 10.12 19.04
C HIS A 32 -14.15 8.80 18.28
N LEU A 33 -13.12 8.28 17.62
CA LEU A 33 -13.21 7.05 16.81
C LEU A 33 -13.18 5.75 17.62
N THR A 34 -12.37 5.71 18.69
CA THR A 34 -11.98 4.46 19.36
C THR A 34 -12.25 4.46 20.86
N GLY A 35 -12.52 5.62 21.46
CA GLY A 35 -12.60 5.80 22.92
C GLY A 35 -11.26 5.77 23.65
N LYS A 36 -10.13 5.62 22.93
CA LYS A 36 -8.76 5.56 23.49
C LYS A 36 -8.05 6.91 23.36
N GLU A 37 -7.00 7.09 24.15
CA GLU A 37 -6.06 8.24 24.08
C GLU A 37 -4.63 7.70 24.22
N THR A 38 -3.66 8.38 23.63
CA THR A 38 -2.21 8.13 23.79
C THR A 38 -1.60 9.17 24.73
N ALA A 39 -0.63 8.76 25.54
CA ALA A 39 0.18 9.69 26.34
C ALA A 39 1.39 10.25 25.55
N LEU A 40 1.63 9.75 24.34
CA LEU A 40 2.74 10.18 23.49
C LEU A 40 2.50 11.59 22.96
N THR A 41 3.57 12.39 22.97
CA THR A 41 3.59 13.77 22.44
C THR A 41 4.45 13.90 21.19
N ASP A 42 5.15 12.83 20.82
CA ASP A 42 6.02 12.73 19.65
C ASP A 42 5.86 11.32 19.07
N PHE A 43 5.34 11.22 17.84
CA PHE A 43 5.10 9.96 17.14
C PHE A 43 4.89 10.20 15.64
N HIS A 44 4.84 9.14 14.85
CA HIS A 44 4.69 9.23 13.40
C HIS A 44 3.45 8.52 12.90
N VAL A 45 2.69 9.18 12.03
CA VAL A 45 1.47 8.62 11.45
C VAL A 45 1.60 8.35 9.96
N ASP A 46 0.90 7.30 9.52
CA ASP A 46 0.76 6.93 8.12
C ASP A 46 -0.32 7.79 7.41
N ILE A 47 -0.61 7.52 6.13
CA ILE A 47 -1.62 8.29 5.37
C ILE A 47 -3.01 8.29 6.04
N SER A 48 -3.36 7.23 6.74
CA SER A 48 -4.63 7.12 7.47
C SER A 48 -4.56 7.69 8.88
N GLY A 49 -3.42 8.16 9.37
CA GLY A 49 -3.28 8.57 10.77
C GLY A 49 -2.88 7.45 11.72
N TYR A 50 -2.59 6.24 11.22
CA TYR A 50 -2.13 5.15 12.08
C TYR A 50 -0.65 5.34 12.45
N ALA A 51 -0.35 5.24 13.74
CA ALA A 51 0.98 5.31 14.32
C ALA A 51 1.37 3.95 14.93
N PRO A 52 2.47 3.33 14.48
CA PRO A 52 3.03 2.14 15.11
C PRO A 52 3.31 2.33 16.61
N GLU A 53 3.82 3.51 17.00
CA GLU A 53 4.16 3.84 18.38
C GLU A 53 2.92 3.85 19.29
N VAL A 54 1.81 4.41 18.80
CA VAL A 54 0.52 4.42 19.51
C VAL A 54 -0.08 3.00 19.54
N GLY A 55 0.05 2.24 18.46
CA GLY A 55 -0.38 0.84 18.42
C GLY A 55 0.32 -0.03 19.46
N GLU A 56 1.63 0.17 19.66
CA GLU A 56 2.42 -0.50 20.71
C GLU A 56 1.98 -0.07 22.12
N GLU A 57 1.82 1.24 22.36
CA GLU A 57 1.35 1.75 23.66
C GLU A 57 -0.02 1.19 24.05
N LEU A 58 -0.94 1.12 23.08
CA LEU A 58 -2.29 0.61 23.28
C LEU A 58 -2.37 -0.93 23.26
N GLY A 59 -1.29 -1.62 22.88
CA GLY A 59 -1.28 -3.07 22.66
C GLY A 59 -2.23 -3.54 21.55
N ASP A 60 -2.53 -2.66 20.59
CA ASP A 60 -3.53 -2.87 19.55
C ASP A 60 -3.08 -2.21 18.25
N HIS A 61 -2.50 -2.98 17.31
CA HIS A 61 -2.08 -2.46 16.01
C HIS A 61 -3.23 -2.27 15.01
N LEU A 62 -4.48 -2.58 15.39
CA LEU A 62 -5.66 -2.42 14.55
C LEU A 62 -6.60 -1.35 15.10
N TYR A 63 -6.13 -0.45 15.97
CA TYR A 63 -6.97 0.54 16.64
C TYR A 63 -7.71 1.49 15.67
N LEU A 64 -7.18 1.78 14.48
CA LEU A 64 -7.88 2.49 13.40
C LEU A 64 -8.45 1.57 12.31
N ASN A 65 -8.35 0.26 12.45
CA ASN A 65 -8.86 -0.68 11.46
C ASN A 65 -9.60 -1.83 12.15
N PRO A 66 -10.72 -1.54 12.84
CA PRO A 66 -11.45 -2.54 13.59
C PRO A 66 -11.80 -3.74 12.70
N LYS A 67 -11.37 -4.93 13.12
CA LYS A 67 -11.54 -6.20 12.39
C LYS A 67 -10.96 -6.22 10.98
N GLY A 68 -10.14 -5.23 10.59
CA GLY A 68 -9.54 -5.15 9.27
C GLY A 68 -10.50 -4.88 8.11
N CYS A 69 -11.72 -4.39 8.36
CA CYS A 69 -12.76 -4.24 7.34
C CYS A 69 -12.99 -2.77 6.97
N ASN A 70 -13.33 -1.94 7.95
CA ASN A 70 -13.58 -0.53 7.74
C ASN A 70 -12.45 0.29 8.36
N ARG A 71 -11.54 0.78 7.52
CA ARG A 71 -10.41 1.58 7.97
C ARG A 71 -10.92 2.95 8.39
N GLN A 72 -10.80 3.25 9.68
CA GLN A 72 -10.91 4.60 10.20
C GLN A 72 -9.62 5.38 9.89
N PHE A 73 -9.73 6.70 9.83
CA PHE A 73 -8.59 7.56 9.59
C PHE A 73 -8.64 8.86 10.38
N ILE A 74 -7.46 9.41 10.64
CA ILE A 74 -7.23 10.70 11.29
C ILE A 74 -6.28 11.51 10.39
N LEU A 75 -6.76 12.65 9.88
CA LEU A 75 -5.98 13.61 9.12
C LEU A 75 -5.69 14.83 10.00
N LEU A 76 -4.40 15.02 10.30
CA LEU A 76 -3.86 16.19 10.96
C LEU A 76 -3.33 17.23 9.96
N SER A 77 -3.03 16.80 8.73
CA SER A 77 -2.51 17.64 7.66
C SER A 77 -2.71 16.97 6.29
N THR A 78 -2.86 17.77 5.23
CA THR A 78 -2.88 17.27 3.84
C THR A 78 -1.53 16.67 3.42
N GLU A 79 -0.44 17.01 4.12
CA GLU A 79 0.89 16.43 3.88
C GLU A 79 0.93 14.91 4.12
N GLN A 80 -0.01 14.37 4.92
CA GLN A 80 -0.14 12.92 5.11
C GLN A 80 -0.34 12.15 3.81
N LYS A 81 -0.79 12.79 2.71
CA LYS A 81 -0.97 12.12 1.40
C LYS A 81 0.31 11.47 0.87
N THR A 82 1.48 11.93 1.30
CA THR A 82 2.76 11.35 0.88
C THR A 82 3.18 10.14 1.69
N ALA A 83 2.59 9.94 2.87
CA ALA A 83 2.94 8.83 3.73
C ALA A 83 2.53 7.46 3.12
N PRO A 84 3.25 6.38 3.47
CA PRO A 84 2.77 5.04 3.16
C PRO A 84 1.47 4.73 3.92
N LEU A 85 0.78 3.64 3.54
CA LEU A 85 -0.23 3.02 4.37
C LEU A 85 0.39 1.80 5.04
N LEU A 86 0.24 1.70 6.36
CA LEU A 86 0.73 0.57 7.16
C LEU A 86 -0.44 -0.35 7.54
N GLU A 87 -0.14 -1.64 7.75
CA GLU A 87 -1.13 -2.67 8.13
C GLU A 87 -2.31 -2.73 7.14
N ALA A 88 -1.99 -2.65 5.84
CA ALA A 88 -2.99 -2.64 4.79
C ALA A 88 -3.72 -3.99 4.72
N LYS A 89 -5.05 -3.99 4.86
CA LYS A 89 -5.90 -5.18 4.66
C LYS A 89 -6.56 -5.23 3.28
N PHE A 90 -6.55 -4.12 2.56
CA PHE A 90 -7.01 -4.00 1.18
C PHE A 90 -6.01 -3.18 0.37
N SER A 91 -5.75 -3.59 -0.87
CA SER A 91 -4.82 -2.88 -1.76
C SER A 91 -5.33 -1.50 -2.21
N THR A 92 -6.65 -1.28 -2.17
CA THR A 92 -7.30 -0.04 -2.66
C THR A 92 -7.30 1.09 -1.63
N SER A 93 -7.20 0.79 -0.33
CA SER A 93 -7.39 1.77 0.75
C SER A 93 -6.45 2.97 0.65
N ARG A 94 -5.17 2.75 0.31
CA ARG A 94 -4.20 3.84 0.16
C ARG A 94 -4.57 4.77 -1.00
N GLY A 95 -4.95 4.19 -2.14
CA GLY A 95 -5.33 4.94 -3.34
C GLY A 95 -6.56 5.82 -3.07
N ILE A 96 -7.56 5.26 -2.39
CA ILE A 96 -8.78 5.98 -1.99
C ILE A 96 -8.45 7.16 -1.07
N LEU A 97 -7.67 6.93 -0.01
CA LEU A 97 -7.28 8.00 0.93
C LEU A 97 -6.51 9.12 0.22
N ARG A 98 -5.59 8.77 -0.69
CA ARG A 98 -4.84 9.77 -1.46
C ARG A 98 -5.76 10.58 -2.37
N GLN A 99 -6.59 9.92 -3.18
CA GLN A 99 -7.53 10.60 -4.08
C GLN A 99 -8.48 11.50 -3.31
N PHE A 100 -8.95 11.05 -2.14
CA PHE A 100 -9.78 11.85 -1.25
C PHE A 100 -9.05 13.11 -0.76
N ILE A 101 -7.80 12.98 -0.32
CA ILE A 101 -6.99 14.13 0.12
C ILE A 101 -6.72 15.09 -1.04
N ASP A 102 -6.32 14.59 -2.21
CA ASP A 102 -6.02 15.41 -3.38
C ASP A 102 -7.27 16.14 -3.90
N ALA A 103 -8.42 15.47 -3.96
CA ALA A 103 -9.68 16.07 -4.42
C ALA A 103 -10.25 17.13 -3.46
N ASN A 104 -9.88 17.06 -2.17
CA ASN A 104 -10.40 17.95 -1.11
C ASN A 104 -9.29 18.77 -0.45
N GLU A 105 -8.15 18.99 -1.12
CA GLU A 105 -6.95 19.54 -0.50
C GLU A 105 -7.19 20.91 0.14
N ALA A 106 -7.91 21.81 -0.56
CA ALA A 106 -8.22 23.14 -0.03
C ALA A 106 -9.12 23.09 1.22
N GLN A 107 -10.17 22.27 1.19
CA GLN A 107 -11.11 22.12 2.30
C GLN A 107 -10.43 21.45 3.50
N LEU A 108 -9.70 20.36 3.28
CA LEU A 108 -8.97 19.65 4.32
C LEU A 108 -7.86 20.51 4.91
N PHE A 109 -7.17 21.32 4.12
CA PHE A 109 -6.18 22.28 4.64
C PHE A 109 -6.83 23.30 5.58
N ALA A 110 -7.99 23.86 5.21
CA ALA A 110 -8.72 24.79 6.06
C ALA A 110 -9.23 24.15 7.36
N LEU A 111 -9.73 22.91 7.30
CA LEU A 111 -10.21 22.16 8.47
C LEU A 111 -9.05 21.80 9.42
N THR A 112 -7.99 21.19 8.88
CA THR A 112 -6.80 20.73 9.62
C THR A 112 -5.98 21.84 10.27
N ALA A 113 -6.15 23.09 9.81
CA ALA A 113 -5.59 24.26 10.49
C ALA A 113 -6.12 24.39 11.94
N ARG A 114 -7.40 24.06 12.16
CA ARG A 114 -8.08 24.21 13.46
C ARG A 114 -8.15 22.92 14.24
N ASP A 115 -8.53 21.82 13.60
CA ASP A 115 -8.78 20.54 14.26
C ASP A 115 -8.50 19.35 13.35
N ALA A 116 -8.33 18.16 13.92
CA ALA A 116 -8.17 16.95 13.13
C ALA A 116 -9.47 16.60 12.38
N VAL A 117 -9.33 16.09 11.16
CA VAL A 117 -10.45 15.48 10.42
C VAL A 117 -10.40 13.97 10.68
N ALA A 118 -11.46 13.44 11.26
CA ALA A 118 -11.64 12.02 11.55
C ALA A 118 -12.68 11.43 10.60
N GLY A 119 -12.51 10.17 10.23
CA GLY A 119 -13.45 9.53 9.32
C GLY A 119 -13.28 8.03 9.20
N GLU A 120 -14.07 7.45 8.29
CA GLU A 120 -14.08 6.02 8.01
C GLU A 120 -14.24 5.76 6.51
N LEU A 121 -13.53 4.73 6.03
CA LEU A 121 -13.78 4.10 4.75
C LEU A 121 -14.92 3.08 4.94
N VAL A 122 -16.15 3.57 4.82
CA VAL A 122 -17.36 2.80 5.02
C VAL A 122 -17.61 1.93 3.80
N ASN A 123 -17.93 0.66 4.03
CA ASN A 123 -18.46 -0.22 3.01
C ASN A 123 -19.69 -0.96 3.53
N SER A 124 -20.36 -1.71 2.64
CA SER A 124 -21.58 -2.47 2.94
C SER A 124 -21.39 -3.61 3.95
N VAL A 125 -20.15 -3.99 4.27
CA VAL A 125 -19.81 -5.18 5.05
C VAL A 125 -19.17 -4.79 6.38
N TYR A 126 -19.97 -4.83 7.44
CA TYR A 126 -19.51 -4.55 8.80
C TYR A 126 -18.59 -5.63 9.40
N ASN A 127 -18.64 -6.85 8.87
CA ASN A 127 -17.81 -7.96 9.35
C ASN A 127 -17.59 -9.02 8.26
N VAL A 128 -16.33 -9.33 7.99
CA VAL A 128 -15.91 -10.36 7.04
C VAL A 128 -15.77 -11.69 7.80
N THR A 129 -16.88 -12.44 7.89
CA THR A 129 -16.88 -13.79 8.50
C THR A 129 -16.78 -14.91 7.47
N LYS A 130 -17.15 -14.64 6.21
CA LYS A 130 -17.10 -15.59 5.10
C LYS A 130 -16.49 -14.93 3.86
N PRO A 131 -15.74 -15.67 3.02
CA PRO A 131 -15.14 -15.14 1.81
C PRO A 131 -16.14 -14.47 0.86
N ALA A 132 -17.37 -15.00 0.78
CA ALA A 132 -18.42 -14.45 -0.05
C ALA A 132 -18.78 -12.98 0.29
N HIS A 133 -18.65 -12.57 1.56
CA HIS A 133 -18.96 -11.19 1.97
C HIS A 133 -18.05 -10.16 1.28
N LEU A 134 -16.81 -10.53 0.95
CA LEU A 134 -15.86 -9.62 0.28
C LEU A 134 -16.40 -9.13 -1.08
N PHE A 135 -17.32 -9.86 -1.71
CA PHE A 135 -17.90 -9.52 -3.01
C PHE A 135 -19.12 -8.61 -2.91
N ASP A 136 -19.69 -8.45 -1.72
CA ASP A 136 -20.73 -7.45 -1.45
C ASP A 136 -20.14 -6.05 -1.37
N ILE A 137 -18.81 -5.94 -1.20
CA ILE A 137 -18.05 -4.71 -1.19
C ILE A 137 -17.89 -4.20 -2.63
N ARG A 138 -18.84 -3.40 -3.10
CA ARG A 138 -18.84 -2.80 -4.45
C ARG A 138 -18.47 -1.32 -4.46
N LYS A 139 -18.77 -0.61 -3.38
CA LYS A 139 -18.50 0.80 -3.22
C LYS A 139 -17.91 1.05 -1.84
N ILE A 140 -16.93 1.93 -1.80
CA ILE A 140 -16.40 2.50 -0.56
C ILE A 140 -16.87 3.94 -0.51
N ARG A 141 -17.50 4.30 0.61
CA ARG A 141 -17.85 5.69 0.92
C ARG A 141 -16.90 6.23 1.98
N VAL A 142 -16.32 7.39 1.71
CA VAL A 142 -15.55 8.14 2.70
C VAL A 142 -16.52 9.01 3.47
N GLU A 143 -16.66 8.73 4.76
CA GLU A 143 -17.36 9.60 5.70
C GLU A 143 -16.31 10.31 6.56
N ALA A 144 -16.37 11.63 6.61
CA ALA A 144 -15.34 12.44 7.25
C ALA A 144 -15.96 13.70 7.86
N ASP A 145 -15.52 14.04 9.07
CA ASP A 145 -15.88 15.28 9.77
C ASP A 145 -14.74 15.71 10.70
N THR A 146 -14.77 16.93 11.23
CA THR A 146 -13.92 17.31 12.35
C THR A 146 -14.42 16.67 13.64
N THR A 147 -13.60 16.65 14.69
CA THR A 147 -14.03 16.09 16.00
C THR A 147 -15.18 16.88 16.62
N SER A 148 -15.34 18.14 16.22
CA SER A 148 -16.44 19.03 16.60
C SER A 148 -17.65 19.01 15.66
N GLY A 149 -17.64 18.25 14.56
CA GLY A 149 -18.79 18.13 13.65
C GLY A 149 -18.99 19.30 12.69
N VAL A 150 -17.93 20.02 12.31
CA VAL A 150 -18.01 21.26 11.51
C VAL A 150 -18.59 20.99 10.11
N VAL A 151 -18.28 19.85 9.49
CA VAL A 151 -18.76 19.51 8.14
C VAL A 151 -20.26 19.22 8.18
N ALA A 152 -20.73 18.44 9.16
CA ALA A 152 -22.16 18.20 9.34
C ALA A 152 -22.94 19.46 9.68
N GLU A 153 -22.41 20.32 10.56
CA GLU A 153 -23.03 21.62 10.90
C GLU A 153 -23.07 22.56 9.68
N ALA A 154 -22.03 22.59 8.85
CA ALA A 154 -22.00 23.40 7.63
C ALA A 154 -23.05 22.93 6.61
N GLY A 155 -23.21 21.62 6.43
CA GLY A 155 -24.25 21.07 5.56
C GLY A 155 -25.68 21.41 6.03
N LYS A 156 -25.91 21.46 7.35
CA LYS A 156 -27.20 21.91 7.91
C LYS A 156 -27.44 23.40 7.61
N LEU A 157 -26.41 24.23 7.82
CA LEU A 157 -26.49 25.66 7.54
C LEU A 157 -26.78 25.94 6.05
N ASP A 158 -26.12 25.21 5.14
CA ASP A 158 -26.40 25.30 3.70
C ASP A 158 -27.85 24.94 3.37
N GLY A 159 -28.39 23.90 4.00
CA GLY A 159 -29.80 23.51 3.86
C GLY A 159 -30.77 24.60 4.36
N MET A 160 -30.50 25.18 5.52
CA MET A 160 -31.28 26.28 6.08
C MET A 160 -31.19 27.55 5.22
N ILE A 161 -30.02 27.87 4.66
CA ILE A 161 -29.87 28.98 3.70
C ILE A 161 -30.68 28.72 2.43
N ALA A 162 -30.69 27.48 1.94
CA ALA A 162 -31.49 27.12 0.76
C ALA A 162 -32.99 27.22 1.05
N GLU A 163 -33.45 26.74 2.20
CA GLU A 163 -34.83 26.91 2.67
C GLU A 163 -35.19 28.39 2.79
N PHE A 164 -34.35 29.18 3.45
CA PHE A 164 -34.55 30.62 3.62
C PHE A 164 -34.72 31.37 2.30
N ARG A 165 -34.02 30.92 1.24
CA ARG A 165 -34.09 31.52 -0.10
C ARG A 165 -35.29 31.07 -0.93
N THR A 166 -35.91 29.94 -0.59
CA THR A 166 -36.92 29.29 -1.45
C THR A 166 -38.31 29.27 -0.85
N ARG A 167 -38.43 29.26 0.48
CA ARG A 167 -39.71 29.24 1.19
C ARG A 167 -40.30 30.65 1.26
N ASP A 168 -41.50 30.80 0.73
CA ASP A 168 -42.31 32.00 0.91
C ASP A 168 -42.55 32.19 2.41
N ASP A 169 -42.19 33.35 2.97
CA ASP A 169 -42.23 33.73 4.40
C ASP A 169 -41.00 33.46 5.29
N ALA A 170 -39.96 32.76 4.83
CA ALA A 170 -38.84 32.40 5.69
C ALA A 170 -38.08 33.58 6.33
N TRP A 171 -38.22 34.77 5.76
CA TRP A 171 -37.68 36.02 6.31
C TRP A 171 -38.38 36.51 7.59
N TRP A 172 -39.56 35.96 7.92
CA TRP A 172 -40.27 36.18 9.18
C TRP A 172 -40.03 35.08 10.22
N ASP A 173 -39.33 34.01 9.86
CA ASP A 173 -39.08 32.89 10.75
C ASP A 173 -37.86 33.18 11.64
N ASP A 174 -38.13 33.86 12.76
CA ASP A 174 -37.12 34.23 13.75
C ASP A 174 -36.37 33.00 14.31
N VAL A 175 -37.02 31.81 14.33
CA VAL A 175 -36.40 30.56 14.79
C VAL A 175 -35.38 30.08 13.78
N LEU A 176 -35.75 30.01 12.49
CA LEU A 176 -34.84 29.65 11.41
C LEU A 176 -33.62 30.59 11.36
N ILE A 177 -33.84 31.90 11.49
CA ILE A 177 -32.76 32.90 11.49
C ILE A 177 -31.84 32.71 12.71
N ALA A 178 -32.39 32.49 13.90
CA ALA A 178 -31.60 32.27 15.11
C ALA A 178 -30.75 30.99 15.04
N GLU A 179 -31.31 29.91 14.50
CA GLU A 179 -30.60 28.65 14.26
C GLU A 179 -29.45 28.83 13.24
N MET A 180 -29.69 29.56 12.16
CA MET A 180 -28.67 29.90 11.16
C MET A 180 -27.50 30.72 11.78
N ILE A 181 -27.79 31.74 12.59
CA ILE A 181 -26.75 32.55 13.27
C ILE A 181 -25.93 31.67 14.22
N THR A 182 -26.60 30.78 14.96
CA THR A 182 -25.94 29.86 15.90
C THR A 182 -24.97 28.92 15.18
N LEU A 183 -25.39 28.35 14.04
CA LEU A 183 -24.54 27.49 13.21
C LEU A 183 -23.40 28.27 12.54
N ALA A 184 -23.65 29.51 12.10
CA ALA A 184 -22.62 30.35 11.46
C ALA A 184 -21.48 30.71 12.43
N HIS A 185 -21.76 30.90 13.73
CA HIS A 185 -20.70 31.10 14.73
C HIS A 185 -19.76 29.90 14.88
N LYS A 186 -20.25 28.68 14.65
CA LYS A 186 -19.45 27.46 14.77
C LYS A 186 -18.70 27.12 13.48
N THR A 187 -19.37 27.24 12.35
CA THR A 187 -18.87 26.80 11.03
C THR A 187 -18.11 27.89 10.29
N GLY A 188 -18.39 29.16 10.59
CA GLY A 188 -17.94 30.31 9.81
C GLY A 188 -18.87 30.64 8.64
N ASP A 189 -18.41 31.48 7.73
CA ASP A 189 -19.19 31.87 6.54
C ASP A 189 -19.09 30.80 5.44
N VAL A 190 -20.00 29.82 5.49
CA VAL A 190 -20.12 28.71 4.53
C VAL A 190 -20.44 29.19 3.11
N THR A 191 -20.98 30.40 2.94
CA THR A 191 -21.29 30.95 1.61
C THR A 191 -20.05 31.44 0.87
N ARG A 192 -19.03 31.88 1.62
CA ARG A 192 -17.74 32.32 1.07
C ARG A 192 -16.71 31.20 1.04
N VAL A 193 -16.74 30.31 2.03
CA VAL A 193 -15.84 29.17 2.14
C VAL A 193 -16.67 27.91 2.34
N PRO A 194 -17.18 27.28 1.26
CA PRO A 194 -17.99 26.08 1.36
C PRO A 194 -17.15 24.92 1.91
N ILE A 195 -17.49 24.45 3.11
CA ILE A 195 -16.85 23.30 3.77
C ILE A 195 -17.57 22.02 3.37
N LYS A 196 -17.58 21.73 2.07
CA LYS A 196 -18.17 20.50 1.52
C LYS A 196 -17.09 19.60 0.98
N LEU A 197 -16.97 18.40 1.55
CA LEU A 197 -16.07 17.37 1.07
C LEU A 197 -16.73 16.64 -0.11
N GLY A 198 -16.14 16.75 -1.29
CA GLY A 198 -16.53 16.05 -2.51
C GLY A 198 -15.79 14.73 -2.68
N HIS A 199 -16.08 14.01 -3.78
CA HIS A 199 -15.41 12.74 -4.11
C HIS A 199 -15.39 11.75 -2.94
N THR A 200 -16.57 11.47 -2.39
CA THR A 200 -16.74 10.59 -1.23
C THR A 200 -17.13 9.17 -1.61
N GLU A 201 -17.42 8.87 -2.89
CA GLU A 201 -17.73 7.51 -3.35
C GLU A 201 -16.65 7.00 -4.30
N TYR A 202 -16.20 5.77 -4.05
CA TYR A 202 -15.20 5.06 -4.84
C TYR A 202 -15.75 3.69 -5.22
N GLU A 203 -15.68 3.34 -6.50
CA GLU A 203 -15.99 1.98 -6.93
C GLU A 203 -14.86 1.05 -6.51
N GLN A 204 -15.24 -0.06 -5.90
CA GLN A 204 -14.29 -1.12 -5.58
C GLN A 204 -14.43 -2.22 -6.61
N GLY A 205 -13.58 -2.15 -7.62
CA GLY A 205 -13.43 -3.17 -8.63
C GLY A 205 -12.50 -4.28 -8.18
N ASN A 206 -11.43 -4.53 -8.93
CA ASN A 206 -10.43 -5.54 -8.60
C ASN A 206 -9.60 -5.13 -7.37
N PHE A 207 -9.25 -6.08 -6.51
CA PHE A 207 -8.47 -5.78 -5.30
C PHE A 207 -7.75 -7.01 -4.76
N TRP A 208 -6.74 -6.77 -3.92
CA TRP A 208 -6.17 -7.75 -3.02
C TRP A 208 -6.63 -7.49 -1.58
N THR A 209 -6.81 -8.54 -0.81
CA THR A 209 -7.04 -8.44 0.64
C THR A 209 -6.22 -9.46 1.42
N ALA A 210 -5.84 -9.10 2.64
CA ALA A 210 -5.15 -9.99 3.58
C ALA A 210 -6.09 -10.98 4.31
N HIS A 211 -7.41 -10.82 4.17
CA HIS A 211 -8.41 -11.73 4.76
C HIS A 211 -8.29 -13.14 4.17
N PHE A 212 -8.64 -14.16 4.97
CA PHE A 212 -8.59 -15.58 4.58
C PHE A 212 -7.20 -16.05 4.09
N GLY A 213 -6.14 -15.48 4.66
CA GLY A 213 -4.75 -15.80 4.31
C GLY A 213 -4.22 -15.07 3.07
N GLY A 214 -5.07 -14.33 2.36
CA GLY A 214 -4.72 -13.53 1.20
C GLY A 214 -5.52 -13.92 -0.05
N LEU A 215 -6.06 -12.92 -0.75
CA LEU A 215 -6.96 -13.16 -1.86
C LEU A 215 -6.89 -12.03 -2.89
N TYR A 216 -6.74 -12.38 -4.16
CA TYR A 216 -6.86 -11.46 -5.29
C TYR A 216 -8.21 -11.68 -5.97
N ALA A 217 -9.07 -10.66 -5.95
CA ALA A 217 -10.36 -10.68 -6.61
C ALA A 217 -10.27 -9.88 -7.92
N PHE A 218 -10.40 -10.58 -9.05
CA PHE A 218 -10.52 -9.98 -10.39
C PHE A 218 -11.97 -10.15 -10.88
N ARG A 219 -12.82 -9.16 -10.61
CA ARG A 219 -14.23 -9.13 -10.99
C ARG A 219 -14.52 -8.32 -12.25
N ASP A 220 -13.71 -7.30 -12.54
CA ASP A 220 -13.91 -6.36 -13.65
C ASP A 220 -12.92 -6.65 -14.79
N VAL A 221 -12.87 -7.93 -15.18
CA VAL A 221 -12.08 -8.41 -16.32
C VAL A 221 -12.96 -9.32 -17.19
N GLU A 222 -12.56 -9.58 -18.44
CA GLU A 222 -13.36 -10.39 -19.38
C GLU A 222 -13.73 -11.77 -18.81
N LYS A 223 -12.78 -12.41 -18.11
CA LYS A 223 -12.93 -13.72 -17.48
C LYS A 223 -12.62 -13.58 -15.99
N PRO A 224 -13.63 -13.22 -15.16
CA PRO A 224 -13.44 -13.01 -13.73
C PRO A 224 -12.91 -14.25 -13.02
N ALA A 225 -12.01 -14.04 -12.06
CA ALA A 225 -11.47 -15.10 -11.22
C ALA A 225 -11.05 -14.58 -9.86
N VAL A 226 -10.89 -15.53 -8.94
CA VAL A 226 -10.30 -15.29 -7.63
C VAL A 226 -9.04 -16.14 -7.53
N ILE A 227 -7.96 -15.54 -7.05
CA ILE A 227 -6.71 -16.27 -6.77
C ILE A 227 -6.48 -16.22 -5.26
N ALA A 228 -6.44 -17.38 -4.63
CA ALA A 228 -6.22 -17.53 -3.20
C ALA A 228 -4.74 -17.81 -2.93
N THR A 229 -4.16 -17.12 -1.95
CA THR A 229 -2.78 -17.36 -1.50
C THR A 229 -2.71 -18.47 -0.46
N SER A 230 -3.81 -18.71 0.27
CA SER A 230 -3.97 -19.83 1.17
C SER A 230 -4.53 -21.05 0.43
N GLU A 231 -4.21 -22.24 0.95
CA GLU A 231 -4.79 -23.51 0.51
C GLU A 231 -6.13 -23.81 1.21
N GLU A 232 -6.69 -22.83 1.93
CA GLU A 232 -7.99 -22.98 2.60
C GLU A 232 -9.11 -23.06 1.55
N ASP A 233 -10.08 -23.97 1.76
CA ASP A 233 -11.26 -24.03 0.90
C ASP A 233 -12.18 -22.83 1.22
N LEU A 234 -12.17 -21.86 0.31
CA LEU A 234 -13.01 -20.67 0.39
C LEU A 234 -14.46 -20.91 -0.05
N GLY A 235 -14.78 -22.14 -0.49
CA GLY A 235 -16.07 -22.52 -1.01
C GLY A 235 -16.38 -21.86 -2.36
N LYS A 236 -17.68 -21.81 -2.69
CA LYS A 236 -18.16 -21.15 -3.91
C LYS A 236 -18.16 -19.64 -3.72
N LEU A 237 -17.41 -18.94 -4.58
CA LEU A 237 -17.35 -17.49 -4.58
C LEU A 237 -18.26 -16.93 -5.68
N PRO A 238 -18.90 -15.76 -5.46
CA PRO A 238 -19.78 -15.13 -6.44
C PRO A 238 -18.98 -14.43 -7.56
N VAL A 239 -18.06 -15.16 -8.20
CA VAL A 239 -17.23 -14.70 -9.31
C VAL A 239 -17.32 -15.66 -10.49
N GLY A 240 -17.47 -15.12 -11.69
CA GLY A 240 -17.69 -15.91 -12.89
C GLY A 240 -18.94 -16.79 -12.76
N LYS A 241 -18.81 -18.09 -13.10
CA LYS A 241 -19.89 -19.08 -12.98
C LYS A 241 -19.97 -19.74 -11.59
N GLY A 242 -19.66 -19.01 -10.53
CA GLY A 242 -19.65 -19.54 -9.15
C GLY A 242 -18.51 -20.51 -8.88
N ALA A 243 -17.33 -20.24 -9.45
CA ALA A 243 -16.16 -21.11 -9.37
C ALA A 243 -15.45 -20.97 -8.01
N SER A 244 -14.74 -22.04 -7.61
CA SER A 244 -13.79 -21.99 -6.51
C SER A 244 -12.60 -21.08 -6.87
N ALA A 245 -11.95 -20.52 -5.85
CA ALA A 245 -10.72 -19.77 -6.05
C ALA A 245 -9.63 -20.66 -6.68
N ILE A 246 -8.78 -20.06 -7.50
CA ILE A 246 -7.58 -20.68 -8.05
C ILE A 246 -6.49 -20.59 -6.97
N PRO A 247 -6.00 -21.71 -6.42
CA PRO A 247 -4.87 -21.69 -5.49
C PRO A 247 -3.61 -21.11 -6.14
N LEU A 248 -2.77 -20.44 -5.36
CA LEU A 248 -1.50 -19.89 -5.83
C LEU A 248 -0.55 -20.98 -6.39
N SER A 249 -0.68 -22.21 -5.88
CA SER A 249 0.03 -23.40 -6.35
C SER A 249 -0.35 -23.83 -7.79
N GLU A 250 -1.54 -23.45 -8.27
CA GLU A 250 -2.05 -23.77 -9.61
C GLU A 250 -1.54 -22.80 -10.69
N ARG A 251 -0.20 -22.73 -10.80
CA ARG A 251 0.54 -21.79 -11.66
C ARG A 251 0.07 -21.79 -13.12
N THR A 252 -0.26 -22.95 -13.69
CA THR A 252 -0.77 -23.03 -15.06
C THR A 252 -2.16 -22.42 -15.22
N LYS A 253 -3.04 -22.55 -14.22
CA LYS A 253 -4.37 -21.90 -14.26
C LYS A 253 -4.22 -20.38 -14.17
N ILE A 254 -3.31 -19.90 -13.31
CA ILE A 254 -3.01 -18.47 -13.18
C ILE A 254 -2.42 -17.91 -14.48
N ALA A 255 -1.45 -18.59 -15.08
CA ALA A 255 -0.86 -18.18 -16.36
C ALA A 255 -1.92 -18.05 -17.47
N LYS A 256 -2.80 -19.06 -17.60
CA LYS A 256 -3.93 -19.01 -18.53
C LYS A 256 -4.90 -17.87 -18.23
N PHE A 257 -5.18 -17.60 -16.96
CA PHE A 257 -6.05 -16.50 -16.56
C PHE A 257 -5.45 -15.13 -16.94
N LEU A 258 -4.18 -14.91 -16.67
CA LEU A 258 -3.49 -13.65 -16.99
C LEU A 258 -3.41 -13.42 -18.50
N ASP A 259 -3.09 -14.45 -19.27
CA ASP A 259 -3.03 -14.40 -20.73
C ASP A 259 -4.43 -14.20 -21.35
N ALA A 260 -5.43 -14.93 -20.87
CA ALA A 260 -6.79 -14.87 -21.40
C ALA A 260 -7.54 -13.54 -21.12
N ASN A 261 -7.03 -12.73 -20.19
CA ASN A 261 -7.51 -11.38 -19.87
C ASN A 261 -6.55 -10.28 -20.35
N ASP A 262 -5.50 -10.63 -21.10
CA ASP A 262 -4.49 -9.71 -21.60
C ASP A 262 -3.81 -8.82 -20.53
N LEU A 263 -3.55 -9.38 -19.34
CA LEU A 263 -3.06 -8.62 -18.17
C LEU A 263 -1.52 -8.53 -18.08
N VAL A 264 -0.81 -9.38 -18.81
CA VAL A 264 0.66 -9.51 -18.70
C VAL A 264 1.33 -9.57 -20.06
N GLU A 265 2.61 -9.21 -20.08
CA GLU A 265 3.48 -9.37 -21.23
C GLU A 265 4.88 -9.86 -20.83
N PRO A 266 5.60 -10.55 -21.72
CA PRO A 266 7.00 -10.91 -21.47
C PRO A 266 7.88 -9.67 -21.36
N ILE A 267 8.76 -9.62 -20.35
CA ILE A 267 9.69 -8.50 -20.10
C ILE A 267 10.54 -8.19 -21.33
N VAL A 268 10.97 -9.23 -22.07
CA VAL A 268 11.78 -9.10 -23.29
C VAL A 268 11.04 -8.51 -24.50
N LYS A 269 9.70 -8.45 -24.46
CA LYS A 269 8.88 -7.85 -25.52
C LYS A 269 8.39 -6.44 -25.17
N ALA A 270 8.52 -6.05 -23.90
CA ALA A 270 8.02 -4.78 -23.40
C ALA A 270 8.82 -3.61 -23.98
N ARG A 271 8.11 -2.54 -24.38
CA ARG A 271 8.74 -1.33 -24.90
C ARG A 271 9.28 -0.48 -23.76
N GLY A 272 10.40 0.21 -23.99
CA GLY A 272 10.97 1.17 -23.03
C GLY A 272 11.60 0.53 -21.79
N VAL A 273 11.96 -0.76 -21.85
CA VAL A 273 12.56 -1.49 -20.72
C VAL A 273 13.87 -2.15 -21.12
N ASP A 274 14.89 -2.03 -20.26
CA ASP A 274 16.13 -2.80 -20.36
C ASP A 274 15.93 -4.21 -19.80
N ALA A 275 15.44 -5.10 -20.65
CA ALA A 275 15.19 -6.49 -20.28
C ALA A 275 16.47 -7.22 -19.80
N VAL A 276 17.64 -6.88 -20.37
CA VAL A 276 18.92 -7.49 -19.98
C VAL A 276 19.28 -7.10 -18.55
N ALA A 277 19.16 -5.82 -18.20
CA ALA A 277 19.42 -5.34 -16.84
C ALA A 277 18.45 -5.96 -15.81
N ILE A 278 17.14 -6.04 -16.12
CA ILE A 278 16.16 -6.68 -15.24
C ILE A 278 16.51 -8.16 -15.01
N LEU A 279 16.77 -8.92 -16.09
CA LEU A 279 17.05 -10.34 -15.98
C LEU A 279 18.31 -10.61 -15.16
N ARG A 280 19.39 -9.83 -15.38
CA ARG A 280 20.61 -9.92 -14.59
C ARG A 280 20.34 -9.69 -13.11
N GLN A 281 19.56 -8.68 -12.79
CA GLN A 281 19.24 -8.35 -11.40
C GLN A 281 18.35 -9.40 -10.72
N LYS A 282 17.34 -9.94 -11.43
CA LYS A 282 16.55 -11.06 -10.91
C LYS A 282 17.44 -12.27 -10.61
N MET A 283 18.37 -12.59 -11.50
CA MET A 283 19.36 -13.65 -11.28
C MET A 283 20.28 -13.37 -10.09
N ASP A 284 20.74 -12.13 -9.92
CA ASP A 284 21.57 -11.72 -8.78
C ASP A 284 20.87 -11.96 -7.44
N PHE A 285 19.57 -11.66 -7.33
CA PHE A 285 18.80 -11.95 -6.11
C PHE A 285 18.66 -13.46 -5.82
N ILE A 286 18.52 -14.29 -6.85
CA ILE A 286 18.47 -15.75 -6.68
C ILE A 286 19.82 -16.27 -6.16
N VAL A 287 20.94 -15.75 -6.67
CA VAL A 287 22.28 -16.11 -6.18
C VAL A 287 22.45 -15.71 -4.72
N VAL A 288 21.98 -14.51 -4.34
CA VAL A 288 22.03 -14.02 -2.95
C VAL A 288 21.20 -14.91 -2.02
N ASP A 289 20.03 -15.37 -2.46
CA ASP A 289 19.19 -16.27 -1.67
C ASP A 289 19.88 -17.60 -1.35
N VAL A 290 20.48 -18.22 -2.37
CA VAL A 290 21.24 -19.47 -2.23
C VAL A 290 22.51 -19.26 -1.40
N ALA A 291 23.26 -18.19 -1.66
CA ALA A 291 24.49 -17.87 -0.94
C ALA A 291 24.22 -17.61 0.55
N ALA A 292 23.12 -16.92 0.89
CA ALA A 292 22.71 -16.72 2.28
C ALA A 292 22.34 -18.03 2.97
N THR A 293 21.70 -18.96 2.26
CA THR A 293 21.37 -20.29 2.78
C THR A 293 22.63 -21.12 3.05
N MET A 294 23.70 -20.88 2.28
CA MET A 294 25.01 -21.51 2.44
C MET A 294 25.96 -20.72 3.39
N ASP A 295 25.41 -19.80 4.19
CA ASP A 295 26.13 -18.98 5.18
C ASP A 295 27.33 -18.19 4.60
N ALA A 296 27.23 -17.76 3.34
CA ALA A 296 28.23 -16.89 2.73
C ALA A 296 28.17 -15.48 3.35
N ASP A 297 29.33 -14.85 3.56
CA ASP A 297 29.41 -13.50 4.14
C ASP A 297 28.99 -12.41 3.14
N LEU A 298 27.70 -12.07 3.11
CA LEU A 298 27.12 -11.11 2.18
C LEU A 298 27.41 -9.62 2.46
N SER A 299 28.22 -9.29 3.46
CA SER A 299 28.35 -7.93 4.00
C SER A 299 29.03 -6.90 3.07
N SER A 300 29.77 -7.34 2.04
CA SER A 300 30.60 -6.44 1.21
C SER A 300 30.48 -6.65 -0.31
N TYR A 301 29.52 -7.44 -0.79
CA TYR A 301 29.46 -7.82 -2.21
C TYR A 301 29.17 -6.65 -3.16
N ARG A 302 30.02 -6.53 -4.18
CA ARG A 302 29.75 -5.77 -5.42
C ARG A 302 29.15 -6.73 -6.46
N ARG A 303 28.55 -6.20 -7.54
CA ARG A 303 27.98 -7.05 -8.63
C ARG A 303 28.98 -8.05 -9.21
N GLN A 304 30.28 -7.71 -9.24
CA GLN A 304 31.34 -8.62 -9.72
C GLN A 304 31.50 -9.86 -8.84
N ASP A 305 31.30 -9.71 -7.54
CA ASP A 305 31.44 -10.77 -6.54
C ASP A 305 30.26 -11.76 -6.60
N LEU A 306 29.07 -11.30 -6.99
CA LEU A 306 27.90 -12.17 -7.23
C LEU A 306 28.13 -13.17 -8.37
N ARG A 307 28.88 -12.79 -9.41
CA ARG A 307 29.25 -13.72 -10.49
C ARG A 307 30.20 -14.82 -10.01
N ALA A 308 31.07 -14.54 -9.04
CA ALA A 308 31.92 -15.55 -8.43
C ALA A 308 31.09 -16.53 -7.59
N LEU A 309 30.13 -16.01 -6.81
CA LEU A 309 29.18 -16.86 -6.07
C LEU A 309 28.33 -17.73 -6.98
N ALA A 310 27.81 -17.19 -8.07
CA ALA A 310 27.03 -17.95 -9.05
C ALA A 310 27.83 -19.13 -9.62
N ARG A 311 29.13 -18.96 -9.87
CA ARG A 311 30.02 -20.05 -10.31
C ARG A 311 30.27 -21.06 -9.19
N ARG A 312 30.51 -20.59 -7.95
CA ARG A 312 30.77 -21.44 -6.79
C ARG A 312 29.58 -22.34 -6.46
N TYR A 313 28.37 -21.81 -6.58
CA TYR A 313 27.13 -22.49 -6.23
C TYR A 313 26.35 -23.01 -7.45
N ALA A 314 26.99 -23.10 -8.62
CA ALA A 314 26.31 -23.42 -9.88
C ALA A 314 25.47 -24.70 -9.84
N GLU A 315 25.91 -25.72 -9.11
CA GLU A 315 25.23 -27.03 -8.98
C GLU A 315 23.98 -27.00 -8.10
N ILE A 316 23.85 -26.01 -7.21
CA ILE A 316 22.75 -25.90 -6.25
C ILE A 316 21.80 -24.74 -6.55
N LEU A 317 22.09 -23.96 -7.60
CA LEU A 317 21.20 -22.88 -8.03
C LEU A 317 19.86 -23.47 -8.51
N PRO A 318 18.74 -22.81 -8.19
CA PRO A 318 17.43 -23.35 -8.49
C PRO A 318 17.12 -23.25 -10.01
N PRO A 319 16.14 -24.03 -10.51
CA PRO A 319 15.75 -24.02 -11.93
C PRO A 319 15.48 -22.61 -12.49
N GLU A 320 14.93 -21.71 -11.67
CA GLU A 320 14.69 -20.31 -11.96
C GLU A 320 15.93 -19.62 -12.54
N PHE A 321 17.09 -19.80 -11.89
CA PHE A 321 18.34 -19.19 -12.31
C PHE A 321 18.77 -19.69 -13.69
N HIS A 322 18.68 -21.00 -13.93
CA HIS A 322 19.12 -21.60 -15.19
C HIS A 322 18.20 -21.21 -16.35
N THR A 323 16.89 -21.17 -16.14
CA THR A 323 15.92 -20.76 -17.17
C THR A 323 16.05 -19.27 -17.46
N LEU A 324 16.17 -18.40 -16.45
CA LEU A 324 16.45 -16.97 -16.66
C LEU A 324 17.79 -16.75 -17.36
N GLY A 325 18.82 -17.55 -17.05
CA GLY A 325 20.10 -17.49 -17.73
C GLY A 325 20.03 -17.86 -19.21
N LYS A 326 19.16 -18.79 -19.62
CA LYS A 326 18.89 -19.08 -21.04
C LYS A 326 18.25 -17.89 -21.74
N LEU A 327 17.27 -17.26 -21.08
CA LEU A 327 16.58 -16.07 -21.61
C LEU A 327 17.53 -14.87 -21.71
N LEU A 328 18.38 -14.66 -20.71
CA LEU A 328 19.41 -13.62 -20.72
C LEU A 328 20.39 -13.81 -21.89
N ARG A 329 20.91 -15.03 -22.08
CA ARG A 329 21.82 -15.31 -23.22
C ARG A 329 21.17 -15.02 -24.57
N TRP A 330 19.89 -15.36 -24.73
CA TRP A 330 19.15 -15.02 -25.94
C TRP A 330 18.99 -13.49 -26.10
N ALA A 331 18.63 -12.78 -25.03
CA ALA A 331 18.46 -11.32 -25.04
C ALA A 331 19.77 -10.57 -25.37
N GLU A 332 20.91 -11.15 -25.04
CA GLU A 332 22.26 -10.65 -25.38
C GLU A 332 22.74 -11.08 -26.79
N GLY A 333 21.90 -11.75 -27.58
CA GLY A 333 22.22 -12.22 -28.93
C GLY A 333 23.05 -13.51 -29.00
N GLY A 334 23.28 -14.17 -27.86
CA GLY A 334 24.19 -15.31 -27.70
C GLY A 334 23.51 -16.68 -27.49
N GLY A 335 22.26 -16.89 -27.91
CA GLY A 335 21.57 -18.17 -27.70
C GLY A 335 20.25 -18.31 -28.45
N ALA A 336 19.65 -19.50 -28.37
CA ALA A 336 18.31 -19.77 -28.91
C ALA A 336 17.20 -19.29 -27.96
N TRP A 337 16.05 -18.91 -28.53
CA TRP A 337 14.87 -18.53 -27.75
C TRP A 337 14.41 -19.70 -26.86
N PRO A 338 14.39 -19.55 -25.53
CA PRO A 338 14.01 -20.64 -24.64
C PRO A 338 12.49 -20.88 -24.68
N ARG A 339 12.10 -22.16 -24.69
CA ARG A 339 10.70 -22.54 -24.44
C ARG A 339 10.48 -22.64 -22.94
N ILE A 340 9.67 -21.73 -22.39
CA ILE A 340 9.33 -21.67 -20.97
C ILE A 340 7.85 -21.99 -20.82
N SER A 341 7.52 -23.13 -20.23
CA SER A 341 6.12 -23.50 -19.97
C SER A 341 5.58 -22.77 -18.74
N SER A 342 4.27 -22.68 -18.58
CA SER A 342 3.64 -22.10 -17.39
C SER A 342 3.94 -22.85 -16.08
N ASN A 343 4.35 -24.12 -16.17
CA ASN A 343 4.81 -24.90 -15.02
C ASN A 343 6.29 -24.67 -14.67
N ASP A 344 7.04 -23.94 -15.50
CA ASP A 344 8.42 -23.62 -15.20
C ASP A 344 8.48 -22.66 -13.98
N PRO A 345 9.32 -22.92 -12.97
CA PRO A 345 9.48 -22.03 -11.83
C PRO A 345 9.85 -20.59 -12.22
N ALA A 346 10.60 -20.41 -13.32
CA ALA A 346 10.99 -19.11 -13.84
C ALA A 346 9.85 -18.35 -14.55
N TYR A 347 8.74 -19.01 -14.89
CA TYR A 347 7.73 -18.45 -15.80
C TYR A 347 7.28 -17.03 -15.39
N PHE A 348 6.82 -16.84 -14.16
CA PHE A 348 6.37 -15.52 -13.69
C PHE A 348 7.51 -14.49 -13.53
N TYR A 349 8.77 -14.92 -13.38
CA TYR A 349 9.92 -14.01 -13.39
C TYR A 349 10.15 -13.38 -14.77
N THR A 350 9.60 -13.97 -15.83
CA THR A 350 9.73 -13.47 -17.21
C THR A 350 8.60 -12.52 -17.62
N LEU A 351 7.61 -12.33 -16.75
CA LEU A 351 6.41 -11.53 -17.02
C LEU A 351 6.45 -10.20 -16.26
N ARG A 352 5.74 -9.23 -16.82
CA ARG A 352 5.36 -7.97 -16.15
C ARG A 352 3.90 -7.65 -16.47
N ALA A 353 3.28 -6.82 -15.64
CA ALA A 353 1.95 -6.31 -15.94
C ALA A 353 2.00 -5.39 -17.18
N LYS A 354 0.94 -5.46 -17.99
CA LYS A 354 0.68 -4.53 -19.09
C LYS A 354 0.18 -3.17 -18.57
N PRO A 355 0.25 -2.10 -19.38
CA PRO A 355 -0.25 -0.79 -18.99
C PRO A 355 -1.79 -0.75 -19.03
N HIS A 356 -2.43 -1.11 -17.93
CA HIS A 356 -3.89 -1.03 -17.73
C HIS A 356 -4.22 -0.61 -16.28
N ALA A 357 -5.51 -0.40 -15.97
CA ALA A 357 -5.96 0.07 -14.66
C ALA A 357 -5.52 -0.83 -13.49
N ASP A 358 -5.59 -2.16 -13.68
CA ASP A 358 -5.19 -3.14 -12.65
C ASP A 358 -3.69 -3.46 -12.59
N ARG A 359 -2.83 -2.69 -13.26
CA ARG A 359 -1.40 -3.00 -13.39
C ARG A 359 -0.73 -3.21 -12.02
N ASP A 360 -1.08 -2.39 -11.02
CA ASP A 360 -0.48 -2.45 -9.70
C ASP A 360 -0.90 -3.73 -8.96
N LEU A 361 -2.16 -4.15 -9.10
CA LEU A 361 -2.67 -5.42 -8.54
C LEU A 361 -2.02 -6.64 -9.22
N VAL A 362 -1.87 -6.60 -10.55
CA VAL A 362 -1.19 -7.67 -11.30
C VAL A 362 0.28 -7.73 -10.92
N ASN A 363 0.97 -6.59 -10.77
CA ASN A 363 2.36 -6.56 -10.31
C ASN A 363 2.52 -7.05 -8.87
N MET A 364 1.53 -6.83 -8.00
CA MET A 364 1.47 -7.38 -6.65
C MET A 364 1.37 -8.91 -6.67
N LEU A 365 0.46 -9.46 -7.50
CA LEU A 365 0.34 -10.91 -7.72
C LEU A 365 1.62 -11.51 -8.29
N LEU A 366 2.21 -10.88 -9.31
CA LEU A 366 3.47 -11.33 -9.92
C LEU A 366 4.60 -11.36 -8.88
N ALA A 367 4.66 -10.35 -8.00
CA ALA A 367 5.66 -10.31 -6.92
C ALA A 367 5.52 -11.49 -5.94
N GLU A 368 4.30 -11.90 -5.63
CA GLU A 368 4.02 -13.06 -4.79
C GLU A 368 4.26 -14.40 -5.52
N LEU A 369 4.14 -14.45 -6.84
CA LEU A 369 4.49 -15.61 -7.66
C LEU A 369 5.99 -15.75 -7.94
N SER A 370 6.75 -14.65 -7.78
CA SER A 370 8.18 -14.53 -8.09
C SER A 370 8.99 -13.98 -6.91
N VAL A 371 8.78 -14.57 -5.72
CA VAL A 371 9.26 -14.06 -4.43
C VAL A 371 10.77 -13.92 -4.25
N LEU A 372 11.59 -14.51 -5.13
CA LEU A 372 13.04 -14.31 -5.13
C LEU A 372 13.43 -12.95 -5.74
N ASP A 373 12.54 -12.28 -6.49
CA ASP A 373 12.74 -10.89 -6.88
C ASP A 373 12.37 -9.95 -5.72
N VAL A 374 13.37 -9.72 -4.88
CA VAL A 374 13.22 -8.93 -3.66
C VAL A 374 12.85 -7.47 -3.95
N ARG A 375 13.33 -6.90 -5.06
CA ARG A 375 13.01 -5.52 -5.42
C ARG A 375 11.54 -5.39 -5.81
N GLN A 376 11.05 -6.27 -6.69
CA GLN A 376 9.64 -6.28 -7.07
C GLN A 376 8.74 -6.56 -5.87
N LEU A 377 9.14 -7.48 -4.98
CA LEU A 377 8.42 -7.78 -3.76
C LEU A 377 8.31 -6.56 -2.82
N PHE A 378 9.40 -5.82 -2.62
CA PHE A 378 9.40 -4.60 -1.80
C PHE A 378 8.52 -3.49 -2.40
N ILE A 379 8.55 -3.33 -3.71
CA ILE A 379 7.84 -2.25 -4.41
C ILE A 379 6.33 -2.55 -4.49
N CYS A 380 5.95 -3.77 -4.82
CA CYS A 380 4.57 -4.13 -5.18
C CYS A 380 3.80 -4.77 -4.02
N HIS A 381 4.46 -5.42 -3.06
CA HIS A 381 3.79 -6.15 -1.97
C HIS A 381 4.54 -6.01 -0.63
N LYS A 382 4.55 -4.79 -0.07
CA LYS A 382 5.27 -4.45 1.17
C LYS A 382 4.93 -5.35 2.36
N GLU A 383 3.65 -5.69 2.55
CA GLU A 383 3.21 -6.56 3.66
C GLU A 383 3.88 -7.95 3.60
N LEU A 384 3.84 -8.60 2.43
CA LEU A 384 4.50 -9.87 2.21
C LEU A 384 6.03 -9.76 2.29
N PHE A 385 6.61 -8.67 1.78
CA PHE A 385 8.03 -8.39 1.92
C PHE A 385 8.43 -8.35 3.40
N TYR A 386 7.73 -7.59 4.25
CA TYR A 386 8.08 -7.49 5.68
C TYR A 386 7.88 -8.82 6.41
N ALA A 387 6.81 -9.55 6.12
CA ALA A 387 6.58 -10.88 6.69
C ALA A 387 7.74 -11.83 6.37
N ARG A 388 8.20 -11.87 5.12
CA ARG A 388 9.33 -12.70 4.68
C ARG A 388 10.66 -12.19 5.20
N TYR A 389 10.89 -10.88 5.17
CA TYR A 389 12.13 -10.27 5.64
C TYR A 389 12.40 -10.62 7.11
N LYS A 390 11.36 -10.74 7.96
CA LYS A 390 11.51 -11.17 9.36
C LYS A 390 12.17 -12.55 9.48
N THR A 391 11.87 -13.48 8.57
CA THR A 391 12.32 -14.88 8.66
C THR A 391 13.64 -15.17 7.95
N TRP A 392 14.16 -14.24 7.14
CA TRP A 392 15.40 -14.44 6.40
C TRP A 392 16.66 -14.55 7.28
N PRO A 393 17.71 -15.24 6.81
CA PRO A 393 19.05 -15.18 7.42
C PRO A 393 19.58 -13.74 7.50
N ASP A 394 20.42 -13.47 8.50
CA ASP A 394 20.91 -12.10 8.76
C ASP A 394 21.76 -11.53 7.62
N GLN A 395 22.51 -12.38 6.92
CA GLN A 395 23.32 -12.01 5.76
C GLN A 395 22.43 -11.54 4.60
N LYS A 396 21.32 -12.24 4.34
CA LYS A 396 20.33 -11.84 3.33
C LYS A 396 19.65 -10.53 3.71
N LYS A 397 19.24 -10.40 4.97
CA LYS A 397 18.65 -9.16 5.52
C LYS A 397 19.57 -7.96 5.27
N ALA A 398 20.85 -8.09 5.64
CA ALA A 398 21.86 -7.05 5.46
C ALA A 398 22.02 -6.67 3.97
N PHE A 399 22.25 -7.64 3.10
CA PHE A 399 22.41 -7.41 1.66
C PHE A 399 21.20 -6.70 1.06
N VAL A 400 19.98 -7.19 1.34
CA VAL A 400 18.76 -6.63 0.76
C VAL A 400 18.53 -5.20 1.24
N ALA A 401 18.68 -4.94 2.53
CA ALA A 401 18.48 -3.60 3.08
C ALA A 401 19.49 -2.61 2.48
N ASP A 402 20.75 -3.03 2.35
CA ASP A 402 21.80 -2.25 1.69
C ASP A 402 21.51 -1.99 0.21
N PHE A 403 21.10 -3.03 -0.52
CA PHE A 403 20.72 -2.95 -1.92
C PHE A 403 19.59 -1.93 -2.11
N LEU A 404 18.48 -2.07 -1.37
CA LEU A 404 17.33 -1.19 -1.50
C LEU A 404 17.66 0.26 -1.12
N ALA A 405 18.52 0.48 -0.13
CA ALA A 405 18.95 1.83 0.24
C ALA A 405 19.83 2.49 -0.83
N ARG A 406 20.73 1.73 -1.47
CA ARG A 406 21.66 2.27 -2.46
C ARG A 406 21.03 2.43 -3.85
N GLU A 407 20.22 1.46 -4.27
CA GLU A 407 19.78 1.34 -5.67
C GLU A 407 18.30 1.69 -5.85
N TYR A 408 17.49 1.71 -4.78
CA TYR A 408 16.07 2.06 -4.88
C TYR A 408 15.74 3.39 -4.21
N GLN A 409 16.25 3.67 -3.00
CA GLN A 409 15.93 4.93 -2.31
C GLN A 409 16.52 6.17 -3.00
N VAL A 410 17.67 6.03 -3.66
CA VAL A 410 18.34 7.12 -4.38
C VAL A 410 17.55 7.57 -5.61
N ASP A 411 16.96 6.62 -6.34
CA ASP A 411 16.18 6.90 -7.54
C ASP A 411 14.96 5.98 -7.64
N LYS A 412 13.92 6.31 -6.88
CA LYS A 412 12.66 5.53 -6.89
C LYS A 412 11.97 5.60 -8.24
N ALA A 413 12.02 6.77 -8.88
CA ALA A 413 11.35 7.01 -10.16
C ALA A 413 12.00 6.18 -11.26
N GLY A 414 13.33 6.27 -11.41
CA GLY A 414 14.09 5.47 -12.36
C GLY A 414 14.08 3.97 -12.04
N ALA A 415 14.10 3.56 -10.77
CA ALA A 415 13.97 2.14 -10.42
C ALA A 415 12.59 1.56 -10.80
N ARG A 416 11.53 2.37 -10.70
CA ARG A 416 10.18 1.99 -11.16
C ARG A 416 10.07 2.04 -12.67
N GLU A 417 10.57 3.08 -13.32
CA GLU A 417 10.63 3.18 -14.77
C GLU A 417 11.44 2.04 -15.38
N ALA A 418 12.53 1.61 -14.75
CA ALA A 418 13.29 0.45 -15.19
C ALA A 418 12.47 -0.85 -15.11
N LEU A 419 11.58 -1.00 -14.14
CA LEU A 419 10.71 -2.18 -13.99
C LEU A 419 9.45 -2.14 -14.86
N PHE A 420 8.87 -0.95 -15.03
CA PHE A 420 7.54 -0.75 -15.63
C PHE A 420 7.58 0.05 -16.95
N GLY A 421 8.75 0.51 -17.41
CA GLY A 421 8.91 1.25 -18.66
C GLY A 421 8.57 2.74 -18.59
N SER A 422 9.18 3.50 -19.50
CA SER A 422 8.97 4.94 -19.68
C SER A 422 7.64 5.23 -20.38
N GLY A 423 6.68 5.85 -19.68
CA GLY A 423 5.35 6.20 -20.23
C GLY A 423 4.16 5.52 -19.54
N ASP A 424 4.44 4.55 -18.68
CA ASP A 424 3.48 3.95 -17.77
C ASP A 424 3.24 4.93 -16.60
N ALA A 425 1.97 5.27 -16.30
CA ALA A 425 1.63 6.16 -15.17
C ALA A 425 2.38 5.69 -13.92
N PRO A 426 3.11 6.54 -13.18
CA PRO A 426 3.99 6.08 -12.12
C PRO A 426 3.21 5.20 -11.13
N MET A 427 3.75 4.02 -10.79
CA MET A 427 3.29 3.29 -9.60
C MET A 427 3.44 4.25 -8.42
N GLU A 428 2.30 4.72 -7.92
CA GLU A 428 2.21 6.04 -7.29
C GLU A 428 2.79 6.05 -5.86
N GLU A 429 4.06 6.41 -5.72
CA GLU A 429 4.65 6.83 -4.45
C GLU A 429 5.40 8.15 -4.64
N PRO A 430 5.10 9.19 -3.84
CA PRO A 430 5.79 10.47 -3.93
C PRO A 430 7.25 10.35 -3.47
N PRO A 431 8.12 11.27 -3.95
CA PRO A 431 9.51 11.34 -3.51
C PRO A 431 9.58 11.55 -1.98
N LEU A 432 10.62 11.01 -1.36
CA LEU A 432 10.94 11.36 0.03
C LEU A 432 11.27 12.85 0.06
N ARG A 433 10.66 13.60 0.99
CA ARG A 433 11.25 14.89 1.37
C ARG A 433 12.66 14.62 1.90
N GLU A 434 13.62 15.50 1.59
CA GLU A 434 14.96 15.45 2.17
C GLU A 434 14.81 15.54 3.69
N ALA A 435 14.79 14.39 4.36
CA ALA A 435 14.79 14.33 5.81
C ALA A 435 16.18 14.72 6.28
N GLU A 436 16.27 15.69 7.19
CA GLU A 436 17.47 15.85 8.01
C GLU A 436 17.84 14.47 8.59
N PRO A 437 19.14 14.12 8.66
CA PRO A 437 19.57 12.83 9.21
C PRO A 437 19.20 12.77 10.70
N ARG A 438 17.99 12.28 10.99
CA ARG A 438 17.48 12.05 12.34
C ARG A 438 17.39 10.54 12.56
N ASP A 439 17.74 10.16 13.78
CA ASP A 439 17.97 8.78 14.21
C ASP A 439 16.63 8.02 14.33
N VAL A 440 16.03 7.64 13.18
CA VAL A 440 14.72 6.96 13.05
C VAL A 440 14.61 5.73 13.96
N VAL A 441 15.74 5.09 14.29
CA VAL A 441 15.83 3.95 15.20
C VAL A 441 15.46 4.30 16.64
N LYS A 442 15.78 5.51 17.11
CA LYS A 442 15.37 5.98 18.44
C LYS A 442 13.87 6.29 18.53
N MET A 443 13.18 6.44 17.40
CA MET A 443 11.78 6.89 17.33
C MET A 443 10.76 5.75 17.40
N VAL A 444 11.14 4.50 17.13
CA VAL A 444 10.19 3.37 17.08
C VAL A 444 10.30 2.49 18.33
N GLY A 445 9.74 2.93 19.46
CA GLY A 445 9.48 2.11 20.65
C GLY A 445 10.59 1.12 21.06
N PRO A 446 10.29 -0.13 21.47
CA PRO A 446 11.30 -1.07 21.99
C PRO A 446 12.41 -1.46 20.99
N TRP A 447 12.31 -1.05 19.72
CA TRP A 447 13.33 -1.27 18.70
C TRP A 447 14.50 -0.28 18.77
N GLY A 448 14.36 0.83 19.50
CA GLY A 448 15.43 1.79 19.79
C GLY A 448 16.21 1.52 21.09
N ALA A 449 15.69 0.67 21.97
CA ALA A 449 16.23 0.49 23.32
C ALA A 449 17.50 -0.39 23.40
N MET A 450 17.87 -1.10 22.33
CA MET A 450 18.94 -2.11 22.38
C MET A 450 20.37 -1.54 22.36
N ARG A 451 20.54 -0.20 22.32
CA ARG A 451 21.87 0.44 22.28
C ARG A 451 22.41 0.89 23.65
N ARG A 452 21.71 0.59 24.76
CA ARG A 452 22.17 0.89 26.12
C ARG A 452 22.31 -0.37 26.99
N LYS A 453 23.31 -1.19 26.69
CA LYS A 453 24.13 -1.83 27.74
C LYS A 453 25.58 -1.67 27.32
N ARG A 454 26.29 -0.78 28.03
CA ARG A 454 27.75 -0.78 28.09
C ARG A 454 28.20 -1.96 28.94
#